data_AF-A0A093FEF3-F1
#
_entry.id   AF-A0A093FEF3-F1
#
_cell.length_a   1.000
_cell.length_b   1.000
_cell.length_c   1.000
_cell.angle_alpha   90.00
_cell.angle_beta   90.00
_cell.angle_gamma   90.00
#
_symmetry.space_group_name_H-M   'P 1'
#
loop_
_entity.id
_entity.type
_entity.pdbx_description
1 polymer ?
#
loop_
_entity_poly.entity_id
_entity_poly.type
_entity_poly.pdbx_seq_one_letter_code
_entity_poly.pdbx_strand_id
1 'polypeptide(L)'
;MPDVITVRVQTDPDSFQDVVVKIERPTYHKPFLGGFKNRITGVEFHNAGSQTIPKKLFEKNKPQQTKSTTSTQMTKIGLYVSNVTDKLVSPGKYLTAEEYHKRRLEAVIVLQTYFRRWCAINVVQNLREEKSLRLAWEAQEELRRKKEKEGKLRRDHERRLNPKTKEDFELLYHALELWRQEETERINRTLTGAERKAAFCGLLDQEAQLIASIGRHKLNADEENQQKAILHFLDKCAQPKRWKAYDGKITEMDTQYTLRARELFEIYRSVSMNDIPKDERIDVLLTLRRTVKEHEYKLTREIVELIDREVDLMSREVKECNLEGLRKRICTLFLQYIKTPKFNPEVARMLKVPPDPLKLYKNVNFCHSCENYLPSTEFPVPANSRTIGRCRLCGKLDNEARRREPSLKYKLILENLRKSEADYQDDAKIVFLVQ
;
A
#
# COMPACT_ATOMS: atom_id res chain seq x y z
N MET A 1 48.71 46.82 -1.54
CA MET A 1 47.75 46.38 -2.58
C MET A 1 46.35 46.82 -2.18
N PRO A 2 45.43 47.07 -3.11
CA PRO A 2 44.02 47.28 -2.75
C PRO A 2 43.38 45.95 -2.27
N ASP A 3 42.39 46.03 -1.39
CA ASP A 3 41.72 44.85 -0.79
C ASP A 3 40.68 44.22 -1.73
N VAL A 4 40.39 44.90 -2.83
CA VAL A 4 39.55 44.42 -3.92
C VAL A 4 40.27 44.76 -5.22
N ILE A 5 40.49 43.75 -6.07
CA ILE A 5 41.00 43.93 -7.42
C ILE A 5 39.96 43.46 -8.42
N THR A 6 39.77 44.22 -9.49
CA THR A 6 38.96 43.79 -10.63
C THR A 6 39.89 43.07 -11.59
N VAL A 7 39.69 41.76 -11.76
CA VAL A 7 40.48 40.93 -12.65
C VAL A 7 39.64 40.64 -13.89
N ARG A 8 40.16 41.00 -15.05
CA ARG A 8 39.51 40.67 -16.33
C ARG A 8 39.80 39.22 -16.67
N VAL A 9 38.78 38.37 -16.61
CA VAL A 9 38.89 36.93 -16.90
C VAL A 9 38.23 36.66 -18.25
N GLN A 10 38.94 35.94 -19.12
CA GLN A 10 38.40 35.49 -20.40
C GLN A 10 37.54 34.25 -20.16
N THR A 11 36.23 34.37 -20.40
CA THR A 11 35.26 33.27 -20.23
C THR A 11 35.01 32.52 -21.54
N ASP A 12 35.07 33.22 -22.68
CA ASP A 12 34.99 32.65 -24.04
C ASP A 12 36.03 33.32 -24.96
N PRO A 13 36.35 32.76 -26.14
CA PRO A 13 37.37 33.30 -27.04
C PRO A 13 37.26 34.81 -27.35
N ASP A 14 36.05 35.37 -27.42
CA ASP A 14 35.81 36.80 -27.66
C ASP A 14 35.09 37.55 -26.50
N SER A 15 34.92 36.93 -25.32
CA SER A 15 34.24 37.56 -24.18
C SER A 15 35.13 37.67 -22.94
N PHE A 16 35.21 38.88 -22.39
CA PHE A 16 35.94 39.19 -21.16
C PHE A 16 34.96 39.66 -20.09
N GLN A 17 35.04 39.05 -18.90
CA GLN A 17 34.25 39.43 -17.74
C GLN A 17 35.16 40.03 -16.66
N ASP A 18 34.83 41.22 -16.19
CA ASP A 18 35.56 41.87 -15.10
C ASP A 18 35.01 41.34 -13.77
N VAL A 19 35.78 40.46 -13.11
CA VAL A 19 35.41 39.81 -11.85
C VAL A 19 36.05 40.56 -10.68
N VAL A 20 35.21 40.99 -9.74
CA VAL A 20 35.65 41.65 -8.51
C VAL A 20 36.16 40.59 -7.53
N VAL A 21 37.48 40.50 -7.36
CA VAL A 21 38.13 39.57 -6.42
C VAL A 21 38.49 40.31 -5.14
N LYS A 22 37.89 39.89 -4.03
CA LYS A 22 38.24 40.38 -2.70
C LYS A 22 39.49 39.64 -2.21
N ILE A 23 40.57 40.39 -1.97
CA ILE A 23 41.82 39.86 -1.44
C ILE A 23 41.71 39.88 0.08
N GLU A 24 41.38 38.74 0.67
CA GLU A 24 41.43 38.58 2.13
C GLU A 24 42.87 38.39 2.57
N ARG A 25 43.40 39.37 3.31
CA ARG A 25 44.72 39.26 3.94
C ARG A 25 44.55 38.58 5.30
N PRO A 26 45.14 37.40 5.50
CA PRO A 26 45.13 36.79 6.82
C PRO A 26 45.86 37.71 7.81
N THR A 27 45.22 37.99 8.93
CA THR A 27 45.77 38.79 10.04
C THR A 27 46.76 38.01 10.91
N TYR A 28 47.02 36.75 10.58
CA TYR A 28 47.93 35.87 11.30
C TYR A 28 49.15 35.52 10.44
N HIS A 29 50.31 35.43 11.08
CA HIS A 29 51.51 34.89 10.46
C HIS A 29 51.41 33.37 10.46
N LYS A 30 51.41 32.76 9.27
CA LYS A 30 51.26 31.31 9.13
C LYS A 30 52.51 30.61 9.70
N PRO A 31 52.36 29.68 10.67
CA PRO A 31 53.51 28.95 11.20
C PRO A 31 54.12 28.04 10.12
N PHE A 32 55.44 27.91 10.11
CA PHE A 32 56.15 27.03 9.19
C PHE A 32 55.95 25.56 9.60
N LEU A 33 54.96 24.90 8.98
CA LEU A 33 54.60 23.49 9.23
C LEU A 33 55.29 22.50 8.27
N GLY A 34 56.29 22.95 7.52
CA GLY A 34 57.07 22.13 6.57
C GLY A 34 57.19 22.75 5.17
N GLY A 35 58.34 22.53 4.52
CA GLY A 35 58.70 23.13 3.24
C GLY A 35 60.19 23.41 3.11
N PHE A 36 60.57 24.33 2.22
CA PHE A 36 61.96 24.74 1.99
C PHE A 36 62.12 26.24 2.23
N LYS A 37 63.23 26.64 2.88
CA LYS A 37 63.59 28.05 3.07
C LYS A 37 64.81 28.38 2.23
N ASN A 38 64.70 29.39 1.37
CA ASN A 38 65.84 29.85 0.60
C ASN A 38 66.81 30.59 1.52
N ARG A 39 68.07 30.13 1.60
CA ARG A 39 69.09 30.66 2.50
C ARG A 39 69.51 32.11 2.20
N ILE A 40 69.42 32.55 0.94
CA ILE A 40 69.90 33.87 0.52
C ILE A 40 68.79 34.92 0.65
N THR A 41 67.60 34.60 0.15
CA THR A 41 66.46 35.54 0.12
C THR A 41 65.58 35.46 1.37
N GLY A 42 65.74 34.45 2.22
CA GLY A 42 64.94 34.24 3.43
C GLY A 42 63.49 33.79 3.18
N VAL A 43 63.03 33.79 1.93
CA VAL A 43 61.67 33.39 1.53
C VAL A 43 61.40 31.92 1.86
N GLU A 44 60.26 31.69 2.50
CA GLU A 44 59.78 30.37 2.93
C GLU A 44 58.76 29.82 1.92
N PHE A 45 59.03 28.63 1.38
CA PHE A 45 58.13 27.90 0.48
C PHE A 45 57.47 26.76 1.26
N HIS A 46 56.16 26.85 1.46
CA HIS A 46 55.39 25.85 2.22
C HIS A 46 54.91 24.68 1.35
N ASN A 47 54.88 23.46 1.91
CA ASN A 47 54.36 22.27 1.22
C ASN A 47 52.88 22.42 0.82
N ALA A 48 52.48 21.89 -0.34
CA ALA A 48 51.13 22.04 -0.89
C ALA A 48 49.99 21.68 0.09
N GLY A 49 50.16 20.59 0.88
CA GLY A 49 49.17 20.15 1.87
C GLY A 49 48.97 21.12 3.05
N SER A 50 49.87 22.08 3.24
CA SER A 50 49.77 23.12 4.26
C SER A 50 49.19 24.43 3.71
N GLN A 51 48.95 24.54 2.39
CA GLN A 51 48.49 25.79 1.73
C GLN A 51 46.98 26.02 1.85
N THR A 52 46.20 24.98 2.17
CA THR A 52 44.75 25.05 2.40
C THR A 52 44.42 24.76 3.86
N ILE A 53 43.30 25.31 4.36
CA ILE A 53 42.77 24.99 5.70
C ILE A 53 42.48 23.48 5.76
N PRO A 54 43.15 22.70 6.63
CA PRO A 54 42.97 21.26 6.67
C PRO A 54 41.55 20.91 7.16
N LYS A 55 40.85 20.05 6.41
CA LYS A 55 39.61 19.42 6.87
C LYS A 55 39.94 18.48 8.02
N LYS A 56 39.22 18.55 9.14
CA LYS A 56 39.38 17.67 10.32
C LYS A 56 39.11 16.20 9.94
N LEU A 57 40.12 15.50 9.45
CA LEU A 57 40.15 14.04 9.41
C LEU A 57 40.93 13.55 10.64
N PHE A 58 40.50 12.45 11.25
CA PHE A 58 41.24 11.81 12.34
C PHE A 58 42.60 11.32 11.82
N GLU A 59 43.65 12.13 11.95
CA GLU A 59 45.00 11.79 11.56
C GLU A 59 45.64 10.87 12.62
N LYS A 60 45.99 9.65 12.23
CA LYS A 60 46.78 8.75 13.06
C LYS A 60 48.23 9.22 13.05
N ASN A 61 48.69 9.77 14.17
CA ASN A 61 50.09 10.13 14.35
C ASN A 61 50.98 8.89 14.26
N LYS A 62 51.92 8.88 13.32
CA LYS A 62 52.99 7.87 13.23
C LYS A 62 54.30 8.50 13.70
N PRO A 63 54.88 8.05 14.81
CA PRO A 63 56.17 8.57 15.25
C PRO A 63 57.28 8.13 14.27
N GLN A 64 58.21 9.04 13.97
CA GLN A 64 59.43 8.76 13.21
C GLN A 64 60.64 9.04 14.10
N GLN A 65 61.57 8.09 14.19
CA GLN A 65 62.80 8.22 14.97
C GLN A 65 64.00 8.38 14.03
N THR A 66 64.87 9.36 14.28
CA THR A 66 66.14 9.55 13.57
C THR A 66 67.26 8.76 14.24
N LYS A 67 68.32 8.45 13.48
CA LYS A 67 69.50 7.74 14.02
C LYS A 67 70.19 8.63 15.07
N SER A 68 70.43 8.07 16.24
CA SER A 68 71.27 8.70 17.28
C SER A 68 72.65 8.06 17.24
N THR A 69 73.70 8.87 17.07
CA THR A 69 75.09 8.40 17.05
C THR A 69 75.75 8.65 18.40
N THR A 70 76.29 7.59 19.01
CA THR A 70 77.09 7.66 20.23
C THR A 70 78.50 7.20 19.92
N SER A 71 79.52 7.90 20.43
CA SER A 71 80.92 7.51 20.31
C SER A 71 81.53 7.33 21.70
N THR A 72 82.45 6.37 21.82
CA THR A 72 83.19 6.09 23.05
C THR A 72 84.67 6.12 22.75
N GLN A 73 85.44 6.84 23.58
CA GLN A 73 86.89 6.94 23.46
C GLN A 73 87.54 6.24 24.64
N MET A 74 88.41 5.25 24.37
CA MET A 74 89.14 4.53 25.42
C MET A 74 90.24 5.42 26.01
N THR A 75 90.44 5.34 27.33
CA THR A 75 91.57 5.99 28.01
C THR A 75 92.87 5.26 27.67
N LYS A 76 93.86 5.98 27.13
CA LYS A 76 95.20 5.45 26.83
C LYS A 76 96.26 6.43 27.31
N ILE A 77 97.40 5.91 27.76
CA ILE A 77 98.55 6.70 28.16
C ILE A 77 98.97 7.60 26.99
N GLY A 78 99.00 8.92 27.22
CA GLY A 78 99.30 9.93 26.21
C GLY A 78 98.08 10.58 25.53
N LEU A 79 96.85 10.16 25.84
CA LEU A 79 95.61 10.76 25.31
C LEU A 79 94.66 11.15 26.46
N TYR A 80 94.32 12.45 26.53
CA TYR A 80 93.39 12.96 27.52
C TYR A 80 91.93 12.69 27.11
N VAL A 81 91.16 12.06 27.99
CA VAL A 81 89.71 11.83 27.86
C VAL A 81 89.05 12.36 29.13
N SER A 82 88.06 13.25 28.99
CA SER A 82 87.37 13.86 30.13
C SER A 82 86.37 12.90 30.76
N ASN A 83 86.40 12.78 32.08
CA ASN A 83 85.54 11.92 32.90
C ASN A 83 84.53 12.71 33.75
N VAL A 84 84.41 14.02 33.54
CA VAL A 84 83.66 14.95 34.43
C VAL A 84 82.16 14.66 34.42
N THR A 85 81.60 14.23 33.29
CA THR A 85 80.18 13.90 33.14
C THR A 85 79.86 12.42 33.33
N ASP A 86 80.86 11.59 33.63
CA ASP A 86 80.71 10.16 33.73
C ASP A 86 79.99 9.77 35.03
N LYS A 87 79.23 8.68 34.97
CA LYS A 87 78.49 8.14 36.12
C LYS A 87 78.97 6.73 36.41
N LEU A 88 79.40 6.50 37.65
CA LEU A 88 79.69 5.16 38.15
C LEU A 88 78.37 4.49 38.54
N VAL A 89 78.08 3.34 37.94
CA VAL A 89 76.84 2.59 38.17
C VAL A 89 77.19 1.20 38.70
N SER A 90 76.60 0.82 39.82
CA SER A 90 76.70 -0.54 40.36
C SER A 90 75.81 -1.50 39.54
N PRO A 91 76.31 -2.66 39.09
CA PRO A 91 75.50 -3.60 38.33
C PRO A 91 74.34 -4.16 39.18
N GLY A 92 73.12 -4.11 38.64
CA GLY A 92 71.97 -4.79 39.22
C GLY A 92 71.93 -6.27 38.86
N LYS A 93 70.85 -6.97 39.26
CA LYS A 93 70.62 -8.36 38.81
C LYS A 93 70.42 -8.37 37.30
N TYR A 94 71.28 -9.09 36.60
CA TYR A 94 71.14 -9.32 35.17
C TYR A 94 70.04 -10.37 34.93
N LEU A 95 69.08 -10.04 34.07
CA LEU A 95 68.08 -11.00 33.60
C LEU A 95 68.62 -11.66 32.34
N THR A 96 68.73 -12.99 32.36
CA THR A 96 69.09 -13.71 31.15
C THR A 96 67.94 -13.61 30.13
N ALA A 97 68.28 -13.74 28.84
CA ALA A 97 67.27 -13.72 27.78
C ALA A 97 66.20 -14.81 28.01
N GLU A 98 66.62 -15.98 28.47
CA GLU A 98 65.72 -17.12 28.75
C GLU A 98 64.74 -16.81 29.90
N GLU A 99 65.21 -16.25 31.02
CA GLU A 99 64.36 -15.83 32.14
C GLU A 99 63.35 -14.75 31.72
N TYR A 100 63.79 -13.78 30.92
CA TYR A 100 62.91 -12.73 30.38
C TYR A 100 61.83 -13.31 29.46
N HIS A 101 62.20 -14.22 28.55
CA HIS A 101 61.26 -14.87 27.64
C HIS A 101 60.28 -15.79 28.39
N LYS A 102 60.75 -16.52 29.42
CA LYS A 102 59.90 -17.35 30.27
C LYS A 102 58.86 -16.52 31.01
N ARG A 103 59.27 -15.40 31.63
CA ARG A 103 58.34 -14.48 32.31
C ARG A 103 57.30 -13.90 31.36
N ARG A 104 57.70 -13.56 30.12
CA ARG A 104 56.75 -13.11 29.09
C ARG A 104 55.78 -14.20 28.68
N LEU A 105 56.24 -15.44 28.52
CA LEU A 105 55.40 -16.57 28.15
C LEU A 105 54.34 -16.82 29.22
N GLU A 106 54.72 -16.84 30.50
CA GLU A 106 53.81 -16.98 31.63
C GLU A 106 52.73 -15.88 31.63
N ALA A 107 53.14 -14.61 31.44
CA ALA A 107 52.20 -13.50 31.34
C ALA A 107 51.26 -13.59 30.12
N VAL A 108 51.78 -14.05 28.97
CA VAL A 108 50.99 -14.25 27.75
C VAL A 108 49.96 -15.37 27.95
N ILE A 109 50.34 -16.48 28.61
CA ILE A 109 49.41 -17.57 28.91
C ILE A 109 48.24 -17.05 29.76
N VAL A 110 48.53 -16.25 30.79
CA VAL A 110 47.48 -15.62 31.63
C VAL A 110 46.59 -14.69 30.80
N LEU A 111 47.15 -13.83 29.95
CA LEU A 111 46.35 -12.97 29.08
C LEU A 111 45.47 -13.78 28.13
N GLN A 112 46.01 -14.85 27.54
CA GLN A 112 45.27 -15.72 26.63
C GLN A 112 44.15 -16.47 27.34
N THR A 113 44.31 -16.92 28.59
CA THR A 113 43.24 -17.59 29.33
C THR A 113 42.10 -16.63 29.63
N TYR A 114 42.39 -15.41 30.09
CA TYR A 114 41.35 -14.38 30.29
C TYR A 114 40.69 -13.96 28.97
N PHE A 115 41.45 -13.83 27.88
CA PHE A 115 40.89 -13.50 26.58
C PHE A 115 39.97 -14.59 26.05
N ARG A 116 40.37 -15.87 26.13
CA ARG A 116 39.52 -17.01 25.76
C ARG A 116 38.23 -17.04 26.58
N ARG A 117 38.31 -16.79 27.90
CA ARG A 117 37.15 -16.68 28.78
C ARG A 117 36.22 -15.54 28.36
N TRP A 118 36.77 -14.36 28.09
CA TRP A 118 36.01 -13.20 27.63
C TRP A 118 35.30 -13.47 26.29
N CYS A 119 36.00 -14.07 25.32
CA CYS A 119 35.38 -14.50 24.06
C CYS A 119 34.22 -15.48 24.28
N ALA A 120 34.41 -16.48 25.14
CA ALA A 120 33.35 -17.45 25.46
C ALA A 120 32.13 -16.78 26.11
N ILE A 121 32.34 -15.83 27.03
CA ILE A 121 31.26 -15.05 27.65
C ILE A 121 30.48 -14.27 26.60
N ASN A 122 31.16 -13.58 25.68
CA ASN A 122 30.50 -12.81 24.62
C ASN A 122 29.70 -13.71 23.67
N VAL A 123 30.24 -14.88 23.30
CA VAL A 123 29.50 -15.86 22.48
C VAL A 123 28.23 -16.31 23.19
N VAL A 124 28.31 -16.67 24.47
CA VAL A 124 27.12 -17.07 25.25
C VAL A 124 26.12 -15.93 25.39
N GLN A 125 26.59 -14.69 25.55
CA GLN A 125 25.73 -13.51 25.63
C GLN A 125 24.97 -13.29 24.31
N ASN A 126 25.66 -13.34 23.16
CA ASN A 126 25.03 -13.25 21.85
C ASN A 126 23.98 -14.36 21.64
N LEU A 127 24.30 -15.60 22.01
CA LEU A 127 23.35 -16.72 21.92
C LEU A 127 22.11 -16.54 22.80
N ARG A 128 22.26 -15.91 23.98
CA ARG A 128 21.12 -15.57 24.85
C ARG A 128 20.24 -14.50 24.22
N GLU A 129 20.85 -13.49 23.61
CA GLU A 129 20.14 -12.41 22.91
C GLU A 129 19.38 -12.97 21.70
N GLU A 130 20.03 -13.77 20.86
CA GLU A 130 19.38 -14.47 19.73
C GLU A 130 18.22 -15.36 20.19
N LYS A 131 18.41 -16.13 21.26
CA LYS A 131 17.32 -16.95 21.85
C LYS A 131 16.17 -16.06 22.33
N SER A 132 16.47 -14.94 22.99
CA SER A 132 15.43 -14.02 23.50
C SER A 132 14.64 -13.37 22.36
N LEU A 133 15.31 -12.96 21.28
CA LEU A 133 14.68 -12.40 20.09
C LEU A 133 13.81 -13.45 19.39
N ARG A 134 14.29 -14.69 19.28
CA ARG A 134 13.52 -15.79 18.71
C ARG A 134 12.26 -16.08 19.53
N LEU A 135 12.35 -16.19 20.85
CA LEU A 135 11.20 -16.40 21.72
C LEU A 135 10.20 -15.23 21.66
N ALA A 136 10.69 -13.99 21.60
CA ALA A 136 9.84 -12.81 21.42
C ALA A 136 9.12 -12.82 20.07
N TRP A 137 9.81 -13.20 19.00
CA TRP A 137 9.23 -13.38 17.67
C TRP A 137 8.17 -14.49 17.66
N GLU A 138 8.45 -15.65 18.25
CA GLU A 138 7.49 -16.76 18.38
C GLU A 138 6.24 -16.34 19.16
N ALA A 139 6.40 -15.62 20.29
CA ALA A 139 5.29 -15.09 21.07
C ALA A 139 4.46 -14.04 20.32
N GLN A 140 5.11 -13.14 19.56
CA GLN A 140 4.44 -12.15 18.74
C GLN A 140 3.68 -12.80 17.58
N GLU A 141 4.26 -13.83 16.97
CA GLU A 141 3.64 -14.61 15.91
C GLU A 141 2.41 -15.38 16.41
N GLU A 142 2.48 -16.00 17.59
CA GLU A 142 1.31 -16.61 18.23
C GLU A 142 0.21 -15.60 18.52
N LEU A 143 0.58 -14.42 19.04
CA LEU A 143 -0.38 -13.35 19.31
C LEU A 143 -1.04 -12.86 18.00
N ARG A 144 -0.26 -12.71 16.93
CA ARG A 144 -0.76 -12.38 15.60
C ARG A 144 -1.76 -13.43 15.11
N ARG A 145 -1.40 -14.71 15.19
CA ARG A 145 -2.30 -15.83 14.80
C ARG A 145 -3.58 -15.87 15.63
N LYS A 146 -3.51 -15.62 16.95
CA LYS A 146 -4.69 -15.52 17.82
C LYS A 146 -5.59 -14.35 17.41
N LYS A 147 -5.02 -13.15 17.22
CA LYS A 147 -5.76 -11.96 16.75
C LYS A 147 -6.37 -12.16 15.37
N GLU A 148 -5.67 -12.83 14.45
CA GLU A 148 -6.20 -13.14 13.12
C GLU A 148 -7.36 -14.12 13.18
N LYS A 149 -7.27 -15.19 14.00
CA LYS A 149 -8.36 -16.14 14.23
C LYS A 149 -9.58 -15.45 14.83
N GLU A 150 -9.37 -14.63 15.85
CA GLU A 150 -10.44 -13.87 16.49
C GLU A 150 -11.07 -12.85 15.53
N GLY A 151 -10.25 -12.15 14.74
CA GLY A 151 -10.71 -11.26 13.69
C GLY A 151 -11.50 -11.98 12.59
N LYS A 152 -11.12 -13.20 12.21
CA LYS A 152 -11.90 -14.04 11.29
C LYS A 152 -13.26 -14.40 11.88
N LEU A 153 -13.30 -14.86 13.14
CA LEU A 153 -14.54 -15.19 13.83
C LEU A 153 -15.48 -13.98 13.95
N ARG A 154 -14.93 -12.81 14.33
CA ARG A 154 -15.70 -11.56 14.39
C ARG A 154 -16.27 -11.17 13.04
N ARG A 155 -15.48 -11.26 11.96
CA ARG A 155 -15.96 -10.99 10.60
C ARG A 155 -17.04 -11.97 10.17
N ASP A 156 -16.88 -13.26 10.42
CA ASP A 156 -17.90 -14.27 10.07
C ASP A 156 -19.21 -14.04 10.85
N HIS A 157 -19.13 -13.62 12.11
CA HIS A 157 -20.29 -13.21 12.89
C HIS A 157 -20.95 -11.95 12.31
N GLU A 158 -20.18 -10.91 12.00
CA GLU A 158 -20.69 -9.68 11.38
C GLU A 158 -21.37 -9.94 10.03
N ARG A 159 -20.79 -10.81 9.20
CA ARG A 159 -21.36 -11.22 7.89
C ARG A 159 -22.71 -11.93 8.04
N ARG A 160 -22.93 -12.65 9.14
CA ARG A 160 -24.23 -13.29 9.43
C ARG A 160 -25.26 -12.29 9.95
N LEU A 161 -24.84 -11.33 10.77
CA LEU A 161 -25.73 -10.30 11.31
C LEU A 161 -26.17 -9.30 10.24
N ASN A 162 -25.23 -8.85 9.40
CA ASN A 162 -25.43 -7.81 8.40
C ASN A 162 -24.95 -8.30 7.02
N PRO A 163 -25.66 -9.23 6.37
CA PRO A 163 -25.28 -9.75 5.06
C PRO A 163 -25.39 -8.65 4.00
N LYS A 164 -24.31 -8.41 3.24
CA LYS A 164 -24.28 -7.36 2.19
C LYS A 164 -23.91 -7.92 0.84
N THR A 165 -23.01 -8.90 0.80
CA THR A 165 -22.54 -9.51 -0.43
C THR A 165 -23.32 -10.77 -0.76
N LYS A 166 -23.33 -11.17 -2.04
CA LYS A 166 -23.93 -12.44 -2.47
C LYS A 166 -23.37 -13.64 -1.71
N GLU A 167 -22.08 -13.57 -1.35
CA GLU A 167 -21.38 -14.59 -0.58
C GLU A 167 -21.91 -14.69 0.86
N ASP A 168 -22.27 -13.56 1.48
CA ASP A 168 -22.86 -13.56 2.82
C ASP A 168 -24.22 -14.26 2.81
N PHE A 169 -25.03 -14.01 1.78
CA PHE A 169 -26.32 -14.68 1.60
C PHE A 169 -26.15 -16.18 1.30
N GLU A 170 -25.16 -16.59 0.50
CA GLU A 170 -24.83 -18.01 0.30
C GLU A 170 -24.50 -18.69 1.65
N LEU A 171 -23.77 -18.01 2.53
CA LEU A 171 -23.44 -18.52 3.87
C LEU A 171 -24.68 -18.67 4.76
N LEU A 172 -25.64 -17.74 4.68
CA LEU A 172 -26.91 -17.83 5.40
C LEU A 172 -27.78 -18.98 4.89
N TYR A 173 -27.91 -19.14 3.57
CA TYR A 173 -28.67 -20.26 3.00
C TYR A 173 -28.04 -21.62 3.34
N HIS A 174 -26.71 -21.71 3.35
CA HIS A 174 -26.02 -22.92 3.77
C HIS A 174 -26.23 -23.21 5.27
N ALA A 175 -26.20 -22.19 6.13
CA ALA A 175 -26.49 -22.38 7.56
C ALA A 175 -27.94 -22.83 7.80
N LEU A 176 -28.89 -22.28 7.05
CA LEU A 176 -30.29 -22.72 7.05
C LEU A 176 -30.42 -24.19 6.63
N GLU A 177 -29.66 -24.60 5.62
CA GLU A 177 -29.65 -25.99 5.14
C GLU A 177 -29.14 -26.98 6.19
N LEU A 178 -28.03 -26.65 6.86
CA LEU A 178 -27.51 -27.46 7.96
C LEU A 178 -28.53 -27.60 9.10
N TRP A 179 -29.14 -26.48 9.50
CA TRP A 179 -30.19 -26.49 10.53
C TRP A 179 -31.37 -27.36 10.12
N ARG A 180 -31.83 -27.27 8.86
CA ARG A 180 -32.92 -28.10 8.33
C ARG A 180 -32.57 -29.58 8.37
N GLN A 181 -31.33 -29.95 8.02
CA GLN A 181 -30.86 -31.33 8.07
C GLN A 181 -30.83 -31.87 9.51
N GLU A 182 -30.23 -31.12 10.44
CA GLU A 182 -30.17 -31.48 11.87
C GLU A 182 -31.58 -31.66 12.47
N GLU A 183 -32.50 -30.75 12.14
CA GLU A 183 -33.87 -30.77 12.64
C GLU A 183 -34.67 -31.92 12.02
N THR A 184 -34.47 -32.19 10.72
CA THR A 184 -35.07 -33.34 10.04
C THR A 184 -34.59 -34.65 10.65
N GLU A 185 -33.30 -34.78 10.95
CA GLU A 185 -32.75 -35.94 11.66
C GLU A 185 -33.33 -36.09 13.05
N ARG A 186 -33.48 -34.99 13.80
CA ARG A 186 -34.11 -34.99 15.13
C ARG A 186 -35.55 -35.49 15.07
N ILE A 187 -36.37 -34.93 14.18
CA ILE A 187 -37.77 -35.35 13.97
C ILE A 187 -37.85 -36.82 13.58
N ASN A 188 -36.97 -37.28 12.67
CA ASN A 188 -36.92 -38.68 12.25
C ASN A 188 -36.56 -39.64 13.39
N ARG A 189 -35.71 -39.22 14.33
CA ARG A 189 -35.30 -40.05 15.50
C ARG A 189 -36.37 -40.06 16.60
N THR A 190 -37.10 -38.96 16.80
CA THR A 190 -37.99 -38.81 17.95
C THR A 190 -39.45 -39.15 17.65
N LEU A 191 -39.94 -38.86 16.44
CA LEU A 191 -41.37 -38.92 16.12
C LEU A 191 -41.66 -39.92 14.99
N THR A 192 -42.82 -40.55 15.05
CA THR A 192 -43.29 -41.48 14.01
C THR A 192 -44.75 -41.19 13.59
N GLY A 193 -45.19 -41.74 12.46
CA GLY A 193 -46.59 -41.64 12.03
C GLY A 193 -47.08 -40.22 11.74
N ALA A 194 -48.25 -39.88 12.29
CA ALA A 194 -48.92 -38.60 12.04
C ALA A 194 -48.22 -37.41 12.73
N GLU A 195 -47.69 -37.60 13.93
CA GLU A 195 -46.97 -36.57 14.69
C GLU A 195 -45.71 -36.12 13.96
N ARG A 196 -44.98 -37.06 13.34
CA ARG A 196 -43.83 -36.77 12.48
C ARG A 196 -44.21 -35.87 11.30
N LYS A 197 -45.35 -36.13 10.65
CA LYS A 197 -45.83 -35.31 9.53
C LYS A 197 -46.21 -33.91 9.99
N ALA A 198 -46.88 -33.78 11.13
CA ALA A 198 -47.21 -32.48 11.72
C ALA A 198 -45.94 -31.68 12.08
N ALA A 199 -44.94 -32.33 12.67
CA ALA A 199 -43.66 -31.71 12.98
C ALA A 199 -42.92 -31.25 11.70
N PHE A 200 -43.00 -32.01 10.61
CA PHE A 200 -42.44 -31.58 9.32
C PHE A 200 -43.17 -30.39 8.70
N CYS A 201 -44.49 -30.30 8.83
CA CYS A 201 -45.21 -29.11 8.40
C CYS A 201 -44.74 -27.88 9.20
N GLY A 202 -44.62 -28.01 10.53
CA GLY A 202 -44.09 -26.93 11.37
C GLY A 202 -42.64 -26.55 11.02
N LEU A 203 -41.79 -27.52 10.70
CA LEU A 203 -40.43 -27.28 10.23
C LEU A 203 -40.41 -26.51 8.91
N LEU A 204 -41.28 -26.89 7.96
CA LEU A 204 -41.41 -26.21 6.67
C LEU A 204 -41.88 -24.76 6.83
N ASP A 205 -42.82 -24.51 7.74
CA ASP A 205 -43.29 -23.15 8.05
C ASP A 205 -42.16 -22.29 8.63
N GLN A 206 -41.36 -22.85 9.54
CA GLN A 206 -40.18 -22.17 10.09
C GLN A 206 -39.13 -21.89 8.99
N GLU A 207 -38.86 -22.87 8.13
CA GLU A 207 -37.97 -22.70 6.98
C GLU A 207 -38.45 -21.56 6.07
N ALA A 208 -39.75 -21.54 5.73
CA ALA A 208 -40.34 -20.50 4.90
C ALA A 208 -40.20 -19.09 5.52
N GLN A 209 -40.42 -18.97 6.83
CA GLN A 209 -40.23 -17.71 7.56
C GLN A 209 -38.78 -17.24 7.52
N LEU A 210 -37.81 -18.15 7.69
CA LEU A 210 -36.39 -17.84 7.63
C LEU A 210 -35.98 -17.42 6.22
N ILE A 211 -36.44 -18.13 5.17
CA ILE A 211 -36.20 -17.76 3.77
C ILE A 211 -36.78 -16.36 3.47
N ALA A 212 -37.99 -16.07 3.93
CA ALA A 212 -38.61 -14.75 3.76
C ALA A 212 -37.81 -13.66 4.48
N SER A 213 -37.28 -13.96 5.68
CA SER A 213 -36.41 -13.04 6.41
C SER A 213 -35.10 -12.76 5.65
N ILE A 214 -34.42 -13.81 5.16
CA ILE A 214 -33.22 -13.68 4.32
C ILE A 214 -33.54 -12.87 3.06
N GLY A 215 -34.69 -13.11 2.43
CA GLY A 215 -35.17 -12.36 1.27
C GLY A 215 -35.32 -10.86 1.55
N ARG A 216 -35.90 -10.47 2.70
CA ARG A 216 -35.99 -9.05 3.12
C ARG A 216 -34.61 -8.43 3.31
N HIS A 217 -33.67 -9.13 3.95
CA HIS A 217 -32.29 -8.65 4.07
C HIS A 217 -31.61 -8.49 2.71
N LYS A 218 -31.87 -9.42 1.76
CA LYS A 218 -31.36 -9.35 0.39
C LYS A 218 -31.87 -8.11 -0.34
N LEU A 219 -33.16 -7.81 -0.23
CA LEU A 219 -33.74 -6.59 -0.82
C LEU A 219 -33.11 -5.32 -0.26
N ASN A 220 -33.01 -5.20 1.07
CA ASN A 220 -32.39 -4.03 1.71
C ASN A 220 -30.91 -3.88 1.31
N ALA A 221 -30.16 -4.99 1.27
CA ALA A 221 -28.77 -4.98 0.85
C ALA A 221 -28.64 -4.62 -0.64
N ASP A 222 -29.52 -5.11 -1.51
CA ASP A 222 -29.53 -4.80 -2.93
C ASP A 222 -29.84 -3.32 -3.18
N GLU A 223 -30.75 -2.71 -2.42
CA GLU A 223 -31.02 -1.26 -2.49
C GLU A 223 -29.78 -0.43 -2.11
N GLU A 224 -29.13 -0.74 -0.97
CA GLU A 224 -27.89 -0.07 -0.56
C GLU A 224 -26.76 -0.28 -1.59
N ASN A 225 -26.62 -1.51 -2.08
CA ASN A 225 -25.59 -1.87 -3.04
C ASN A 225 -25.83 -1.18 -4.38
N GLN A 226 -27.08 -1.01 -4.79
CA GLN A 226 -27.44 -0.26 -5.99
C GLN A 226 -27.04 1.21 -5.87
N GLN A 227 -27.30 1.85 -4.72
CA GLN A 227 -26.85 3.22 -4.46
C GLN A 227 -25.32 3.33 -4.51
N LYS A 228 -24.60 2.43 -3.83
CA LYS A 228 -23.13 2.36 -3.86
C LYS A 228 -22.61 2.13 -5.28
N ALA A 229 -23.25 1.26 -6.05
CA ALA A 229 -22.89 0.98 -7.44
C ALA A 229 -23.09 2.19 -8.36
N ILE A 230 -24.16 2.96 -8.16
CA ILE A 230 -24.39 4.21 -8.88
C ILE A 230 -23.29 5.22 -8.56
N LEU A 231 -22.99 5.45 -7.28
CA LEU A 231 -21.93 6.38 -6.87
C LEU A 231 -20.57 5.95 -7.39
N HIS A 232 -20.24 4.66 -7.32
CA HIS A 232 -18.99 4.12 -7.86
C HIS A 232 -18.91 4.25 -9.38
N PHE A 233 -20.02 4.02 -10.10
CA PHE A 233 -20.08 4.21 -11.54
C PHE A 233 -19.81 5.66 -11.94
N LEU A 234 -20.44 6.63 -11.25
CA LEU A 234 -20.24 8.05 -11.50
C LEU A 234 -18.82 8.50 -11.13
N ASP A 235 -18.30 8.05 -9.99
CA ASP A 235 -16.91 8.30 -9.57
C ASP A 235 -15.92 7.83 -10.63
N LYS A 236 -16.11 6.63 -11.16
CA LYS A 236 -15.26 6.08 -12.22
C LYS A 236 -15.31 6.91 -13.51
N CYS A 237 -16.43 7.56 -13.82
CA CYS A 237 -16.52 8.49 -14.95
C CYS A 237 -15.82 9.83 -14.68
N ALA A 238 -15.78 10.27 -13.43
CA ALA A 238 -15.17 11.52 -12.98
C ALA A 238 -13.64 11.42 -12.73
N GLN A 239 -13.09 10.20 -12.69
CA GLN A 239 -11.66 9.97 -12.46
C GLN A 239 -10.80 10.44 -13.64
N PRO A 240 -9.60 11.01 -13.37
CA PRO A 240 -8.67 11.40 -14.42
C PRO A 240 -8.18 10.17 -15.19
N LYS A 241 -7.78 10.37 -16.44
CA LYS A 241 -7.16 9.30 -17.23
C LYS A 241 -5.75 9.03 -16.69
N ARG A 242 -5.46 7.78 -16.34
CA ARG A 242 -4.16 7.35 -15.81
C ARG A 242 -3.48 6.40 -16.79
N TRP A 243 -2.22 6.66 -17.11
CA TRP A 243 -1.37 5.73 -17.88
C TRP A 243 0.06 5.76 -17.36
N LYS A 244 0.78 4.66 -17.58
CA LYS A 244 2.23 4.63 -17.32
C LYS A 244 2.94 5.29 -18.49
N ALA A 245 3.67 6.36 -18.21
CA ALA A 245 4.55 6.98 -19.19
C ALA A 245 5.78 6.09 -19.42
N TYR A 246 6.56 6.42 -20.45
CA TYR A 246 7.77 5.68 -20.83
C TYR A 246 8.82 5.59 -19.71
N ASP A 247 8.82 6.58 -18.80
CA ASP A 247 9.67 6.64 -17.61
C ASP A 247 9.20 5.74 -16.45
N GLY A 248 8.11 4.99 -16.63
CA GLY A 248 7.50 4.13 -15.62
C GLY A 248 6.64 4.87 -14.59
N LYS A 249 6.54 6.20 -14.66
CA LYS A 249 5.70 7.00 -13.76
C LYS A 249 4.25 7.00 -14.23
N ILE A 250 3.31 7.01 -13.28
CA ILE A 250 1.88 7.12 -13.59
C ILE A 250 1.58 8.61 -13.81
N THR A 251 1.17 8.96 -15.03
CA THR A 251 0.69 10.30 -15.38
C THR A 251 -0.82 10.34 -15.33
N GLU A 252 -1.38 11.41 -14.79
CA GLU A 252 -2.82 11.65 -14.69
C GLU A 252 -3.20 12.88 -15.52
N MET A 253 -4.30 12.80 -16.27
CA MET A 253 -4.79 13.90 -17.09
C MET A 253 -6.31 14.01 -16.97
N ASP A 254 -6.77 15.20 -16.59
CA ASP A 254 -8.16 15.58 -16.70
C ASP A 254 -8.46 16.07 -18.13
N THR A 255 -9.54 15.59 -18.72
CA THR A 255 -10.10 16.09 -19.97
C THR A 255 -11.32 16.96 -19.67
N GLN A 256 -11.75 17.75 -20.64
CA GLN A 256 -13.04 18.46 -20.55
C GLN A 256 -14.20 17.49 -20.22
N TYR A 257 -14.12 16.24 -20.69
CA TYR A 257 -15.14 15.23 -20.43
C TYR A 257 -15.06 14.66 -19.00
N THR A 258 -13.87 14.44 -18.43
CA THR A 258 -13.74 14.00 -17.02
C THR A 258 -14.13 15.11 -16.05
N LEU A 259 -13.81 16.37 -16.37
CA LEU A 259 -14.28 17.54 -15.61
C LEU A 259 -15.81 17.64 -15.65
N ARG A 260 -16.42 17.52 -16.83
CA ARG A 260 -17.89 17.51 -16.95
C ARG A 260 -18.54 16.36 -16.19
N ALA A 261 -17.95 15.16 -16.24
CA ALA A 261 -18.45 14.02 -15.47
C ALA A 261 -18.35 14.26 -13.96
N ARG A 262 -17.32 14.97 -13.49
CA ARG A 262 -17.14 15.39 -12.09
C ARG A 262 -18.20 16.39 -11.66
N GLU A 263 -18.46 17.43 -12.46
CA GLU A 263 -19.54 18.40 -12.22
C GLU A 263 -20.91 17.69 -12.09
N LEU A 264 -21.24 16.83 -13.06
CA LEU A 264 -22.50 16.07 -13.04
C LEU A 264 -22.61 15.14 -11.82
N PHE A 265 -21.49 14.55 -11.40
CA PHE A 265 -21.45 13.69 -10.23
C PHE A 265 -21.67 14.48 -8.93
N GLU A 266 -21.06 15.65 -8.80
CA GLU A 266 -21.25 16.54 -7.65
C GLU A 266 -22.71 17.00 -7.55
N ILE A 267 -23.32 17.42 -8.67
CA ILE A 267 -24.75 17.77 -8.71
C ILE A 267 -25.60 16.57 -8.29
N TYR A 268 -25.28 15.35 -8.77
CA TYR A 268 -26.04 14.15 -8.41
C TYR A 268 -25.96 13.86 -6.91
N ARG A 269 -24.77 13.97 -6.31
CA ARG A 269 -24.59 13.82 -4.86
C ARG A 269 -25.46 14.83 -4.12
N SER A 270 -25.39 16.11 -4.48
CA SER A 270 -26.17 17.17 -3.82
C SER A 270 -27.68 16.97 -3.95
N VAL A 271 -28.16 16.56 -5.13
CA VAL A 271 -29.59 16.30 -5.36
C VAL A 271 -30.07 15.05 -4.63
N SER A 272 -29.19 14.08 -4.38
CA SER A 272 -29.51 12.85 -3.65
C SER A 272 -29.51 13.00 -2.13
N MET A 273 -29.01 14.13 -1.59
CA MET A 273 -29.04 14.40 -0.15
C MET A 273 -30.47 14.74 0.30
N ASN A 274 -30.93 14.08 1.37
CA ASN A 274 -32.27 14.29 1.93
C ASN A 274 -32.26 15.30 3.08
N ASP A 275 -31.16 15.41 3.82
CA ASP A 275 -31.04 16.19 5.05
C ASP A 275 -30.34 17.54 4.81
N ILE A 276 -30.89 18.36 3.92
CA ILE A 276 -30.37 19.71 3.63
C ILE A 276 -31.47 20.77 3.86
N PRO A 277 -31.12 21.95 4.38
CA PRO A 277 -32.09 23.02 4.62
C PRO A 277 -32.74 23.47 3.32
N LYS A 278 -33.96 24.02 3.42
CA LYS A 278 -34.79 24.39 2.27
C LYS A 278 -34.07 25.33 1.29
N ASP A 279 -33.34 26.31 1.80
CA ASP A 279 -32.64 27.30 0.96
C ASP A 279 -31.51 26.64 0.15
N GLU A 280 -30.69 25.80 0.79
CA GLU A 280 -29.66 25.02 0.09
C GLU A 280 -30.27 24.05 -0.92
N ARG A 281 -31.43 23.43 -0.60
CA ARG A 281 -32.13 22.56 -1.54
C ARG A 281 -32.57 23.33 -2.79
N ILE A 282 -33.09 24.54 -2.64
CA ILE A 282 -33.49 25.40 -3.76
C ILE A 282 -32.27 25.72 -4.63
N ASP A 283 -31.13 26.07 -4.03
CA ASP A 283 -29.89 26.35 -4.78
C ASP A 283 -29.37 25.15 -5.57
N VAL A 284 -29.42 23.95 -4.97
CA VAL A 284 -29.08 22.69 -5.64
C VAL A 284 -30.00 22.44 -6.84
N LEU A 285 -31.32 22.64 -6.66
CA LEU A 285 -32.31 22.48 -7.73
C LEU A 285 -32.13 23.52 -8.85
N LEU A 286 -31.77 24.76 -8.52
CA LEU A 286 -31.45 25.79 -9.50
C LEU A 286 -30.19 25.45 -10.31
N THR A 287 -29.17 24.90 -9.64
CA THR A 287 -27.93 24.42 -10.28
C THR A 287 -28.23 23.27 -11.24
N LEU A 288 -29.02 22.29 -10.80
CA LEU A 288 -29.48 21.18 -11.63
C LEU A 288 -30.26 21.70 -12.85
N ARG A 289 -31.20 22.62 -12.64
CA ARG A 289 -32.01 23.23 -13.70
C ARG A 289 -31.14 23.91 -14.75
N ARG A 290 -30.14 24.69 -14.34
CA ARG A 290 -29.21 25.36 -15.27
C ARG A 290 -28.45 24.34 -16.11
N THR A 291 -27.93 23.30 -15.48
CA THR A 291 -27.13 22.24 -16.12
C THR A 291 -27.94 21.44 -17.15
N VAL A 292 -29.20 21.13 -16.84
CA VAL A 292 -30.08 20.34 -17.70
C VAL A 292 -30.66 21.18 -18.85
N LYS A 293 -30.82 22.50 -18.67
CA LYS A 293 -31.28 23.45 -19.70
C LYS A 293 -30.30 23.68 -20.84
N GLU A 294 -29.04 23.26 -20.72
CA GLU A 294 -28.07 23.26 -21.81
C GLU A 294 -28.54 22.42 -23.02
N HIS A 295 -29.51 21.53 -22.81
CA HIS A 295 -30.00 20.58 -23.79
C HIS A 295 -31.53 20.52 -23.80
N GLU A 296 -32.16 20.76 -24.96
CA GLU A 296 -33.62 20.68 -25.09
C GLU A 296 -34.08 19.31 -25.62
N TYR A 297 -34.45 18.41 -24.71
CA TYR A 297 -35.01 17.08 -25.01
C TYR A 297 -36.22 16.80 -24.11
N LYS A 298 -37.02 15.80 -24.47
CA LYS A 298 -38.17 15.37 -23.64
C LYS A 298 -37.75 15.06 -22.19
N LEU A 299 -36.63 14.36 -22.01
CA LEU A 299 -36.09 14.03 -20.69
C LEU A 299 -35.73 15.29 -19.87
N THR A 300 -35.11 16.28 -20.50
CA THR A 300 -34.68 17.51 -19.80
C THR A 300 -35.87 18.39 -19.43
N ARG A 301 -36.89 18.47 -20.29
CA ARG A 301 -38.17 19.14 -20.00
C ARG A 301 -38.88 18.52 -18.80
N GLU A 302 -38.97 17.19 -18.75
CA GLU A 302 -39.58 16.48 -17.62
C GLU A 302 -38.82 16.75 -16.31
N ILE A 303 -37.48 16.74 -16.33
CA ILE A 303 -36.67 17.07 -15.15
C ILE A 303 -36.97 18.51 -14.69
N VAL A 304 -37.01 19.48 -15.61
CA VAL A 304 -37.28 20.89 -15.28
C VAL A 304 -38.69 21.07 -14.69
N GLU A 305 -39.71 20.44 -15.28
CA GLU A 305 -41.09 20.48 -14.76
C GLU A 305 -41.19 19.92 -13.33
N LEU A 306 -40.48 18.82 -13.04
CA LEU A 306 -40.46 18.25 -11.70
C LEU A 306 -39.70 19.13 -10.70
N ILE A 307 -38.62 19.79 -11.13
CA ILE A 307 -37.88 20.75 -10.31
C ILE A 307 -38.78 21.94 -9.95
N ASP A 308 -39.43 22.54 -10.95
CA ASP A 308 -40.31 23.68 -10.73
C ASP A 308 -41.48 23.30 -9.79
N ARG A 309 -42.00 22.07 -9.91
CA ARG A 309 -42.99 21.50 -8.98
C ARG A 309 -42.45 21.30 -7.57
N GLU A 310 -41.21 20.82 -7.39
CA GLU A 310 -40.61 20.68 -6.06
C GLU A 310 -40.46 22.05 -5.40
N VAL A 311 -39.98 23.05 -6.14
CA VAL A 311 -39.83 24.43 -5.63
C VAL A 311 -41.18 25.05 -5.24
N ASP A 312 -42.22 24.91 -6.07
CA ASP A 312 -43.57 25.40 -5.74
C ASP A 312 -44.12 24.72 -4.47
N LEU A 313 -44.01 23.40 -4.35
CA LEU A 313 -44.50 22.68 -3.15
C LEU A 313 -43.70 23.04 -1.89
N MET A 314 -42.38 23.26 -2.00
CA MET A 314 -41.56 23.74 -0.88
C MET A 314 -41.95 25.15 -0.45
N SER A 315 -42.24 26.05 -1.41
CA SER A 315 -42.69 27.42 -1.13
C SER A 315 -44.03 27.47 -0.39
N ARG A 316 -44.86 26.42 -0.56
CA ARG A 316 -46.13 26.21 0.17
C ARG A 316 -45.98 25.43 1.47
N GLU A 317 -44.74 25.24 1.93
CA GLU A 317 -44.42 24.55 3.19
C GLU A 317 -44.94 23.11 3.31
N VAL A 318 -45.02 22.39 2.19
CA VAL A 318 -45.38 20.96 2.21
C VAL A 318 -44.33 20.17 2.99
N LYS A 319 -44.79 19.25 3.85
CA LYS A 319 -43.92 18.37 4.65
C LYS A 319 -42.98 17.56 3.75
N GLU A 320 -41.72 17.44 4.17
CA GLU A 320 -40.66 16.77 3.39
C GLU A 320 -40.96 15.30 3.08
N CYS A 321 -41.63 14.58 3.99
CA CYS A 321 -42.06 13.20 3.77
C CYS A 321 -42.97 13.04 2.54
N ASN A 322 -43.77 14.06 2.20
CA ASN A 322 -44.64 14.04 1.03
C ASN A 322 -43.89 14.34 -0.28
N LEU A 323 -42.66 14.85 -0.20
CA LEU A 323 -41.81 15.16 -1.35
C LEU A 323 -40.87 14.00 -1.73
N GLU A 324 -40.80 12.94 -0.91
CA GLU A 324 -39.84 11.84 -1.10
C GLU A 324 -39.96 11.17 -2.48
N GLY A 325 -41.20 10.90 -2.93
CA GLY A 325 -41.45 10.33 -4.25
C GLY A 325 -41.03 11.25 -5.40
N LEU A 326 -41.27 12.56 -5.25
CA LEU A 326 -40.87 13.57 -6.24
C LEU A 326 -39.34 13.67 -6.33
N ARG A 327 -38.66 13.74 -5.18
CA ARG A 327 -37.20 13.76 -5.07
C ARG A 327 -36.56 12.52 -5.68
N LYS A 328 -37.07 11.31 -5.37
CA LYS A 328 -36.62 10.05 -5.98
C LYS A 328 -36.78 10.06 -7.50
N ARG A 329 -37.88 10.61 -8.02
CA ARG A 329 -38.12 10.71 -9.47
C ARG A 329 -37.12 11.67 -10.12
N ILE A 330 -36.88 12.85 -9.53
CA ILE A 330 -35.88 13.81 -10.03
C ILE A 330 -34.48 13.16 -10.06
N CYS A 331 -34.05 12.52 -8.96
CA CYS A 331 -32.77 11.80 -8.90
C CYS A 331 -32.66 10.71 -9.98
N THR A 332 -33.74 9.95 -10.20
CA THR A 332 -33.75 8.85 -11.18
C THR A 332 -33.66 9.36 -12.61
N LEU A 333 -34.44 10.38 -12.97
CA LEU A 333 -34.37 11.00 -14.30
C LEU A 333 -33.04 11.70 -14.53
N PHE A 334 -32.49 12.37 -13.51
CA PHE A 334 -31.17 12.97 -13.63
C PHE A 334 -30.07 11.91 -13.78
N LEU A 335 -30.17 10.77 -13.10
CA LEU A 335 -29.27 9.65 -13.33
C LEU A 335 -29.37 9.12 -14.77
N GLN A 336 -30.58 9.05 -15.34
CA GLN A 336 -30.77 8.68 -16.74
C GLN A 336 -30.13 9.71 -17.69
N TYR A 337 -30.25 11.00 -17.38
CA TYR A 337 -29.56 12.07 -18.09
C TYR A 337 -28.04 11.86 -18.05
N ILE A 338 -27.46 11.67 -16.86
CA ILE A 338 -26.01 11.45 -16.73
C ILE A 338 -25.55 10.18 -17.45
N LYS A 339 -26.35 9.10 -17.45
CA LYS A 339 -26.01 7.84 -18.14
C LYS A 339 -26.12 7.92 -19.66
N THR A 340 -26.60 9.02 -20.22
CA THR A 340 -26.73 9.17 -21.66
C THR A 340 -25.39 9.71 -22.23
N PRO A 341 -24.70 8.98 -23.13
CA PRO A 341 -23.38 9.38 -23.63
C PRO A 341 -23.34 10.75 -24.31
N LYS A 342 -24.47 11.21 -24.83
CA LYS A 342 -24.63 12.54 -25.42
C LYS A 342 -24.39 13.68 -24.41
N PHE A 343 -24.77 13.46 -23.15
CA PHE A 343 -24.68 14.45 -22.08
C PHE A 343 -23.45 14.22 -21.19
N ASN A 344 -23.00 12.96 -21.08
CA ASN A 344 -21.75 12.59 -20.43
C ASN A 344 -20.91 11.66 -21.33
N PRO A 345 -19.95 12.21 -22.08
CA PRO A 345 -19.13 11.43 -23.02
C PRO A 345 -18.30 10.32 -22.36
N GLU A 346 -17.89 10.46 -21.10
CA GLU A 346 -17.10 9.42 -20.40
C GLU A 346 -17.91 8.13 -20.17
N VAL A 347 -19.25 8.19 -20.19
CA VAL A 347 -20.10 6.99 -20.08
C VAL A 347 -19.90 6.03 -21.25
N ALA A 348 -19.63 6.55 -22.46
CA ALA A 348 -19.41 5.71 -23.64
C ALA A 348 -18.28 4.68 -23.43
N ARG A 349 -17.24 5.04 -22.66
CA ARG A 349 -16.12 4.16 -22.33
C ARG A 349 -16.50 3.05 -21.34
N MET A 350 -17.54 3.27 -20.55
CA MET A 350 -17.99 2.36 -19.50
C MET A 350 -19.11 1.42 -19.98
N LEU A 351 -19.71 1.68 -21.14
CA LEU A 351 -20.71 0.80 -21.72
C LEU A 351 -20.05 -0.52 -22.16
N LYS A 352 -20.57 -1.64 -21.65
CA LYS A 352 -20.08 -2.99 -21.98
C LYS A 352 -20.45 -3.43 -23.40
N VAL A 353 -21.45 -2.79 -24.01
CA VAL A 353 -21.97 -3.16 -25.33
C VAL A 353 -21.12 -2.46 -26.39
N PRO A 354 -20.44 -3.21 -27.28
CA PRO A 354 -19.75 -2.61 -28.42
C PRO A 354 -20.74 -1.80 -29.26
N PRO A 355 -20.34 -0.63 -29.80
CA PRO A 355 -21.20 0.19 -30.64
C PRO A 355 -21.59 -0.51 -31.97
N ASP A 356 -20.87 -1.57 -32.35
CA ASP A 356 -21.13 -2.37 -33.53
C ASP A 356 -21.96 -3.63 -33.17
N PRO A 357 -23.24 -3.71 -33.59
CA PRO A 357 -24.12 -4.83 -33.26
C PRO A 357 -23.66 -6.17 -33.88
N LEU A 358 -22.87 -6.15 -34.96
CA LEU A 358 -22.38 -7.37 -35.61
C LEU A 358 -21.34 -8.12 -34.77
N LYS A 359 -20.65 -7.43 -33.85
CA LYS A 359 -19.68 -8.03 -32.92
C LYS A 359 -20.35 -8.77 -31.76
N LEU A 360 -21.63 -8.52 -31.48
CA LEU A 360 -22.38 -9.18 -30.42
C LEU A 360 -22.73 -10.62 -30.79
N TYR A 361 -23.11 -10.87 -32.05
CA TYR A 361 -23.59 -12.19 -32.51
C TYR A 361 -22.57 -13.33 -32.41
N LYS A 362 -21.26 -13.02 -32.39
CA LYS A 362 -20.21 -14.05 -32.38
C LYS A 362 -19.94 -14.67 -30.99
N ASN A 363 -20.37 -14.02 -29.90
CA ASN A 363 -19.96 -14.38 -28.54
C ASN A 363 -21.14 -14.49 -27.57
N VAL A 364 -22.34 -14.76 -28.08
CA VAL A 364 -23.57 -14.91 -27.28
C VAL A 364 -24.08 -16.33 -27.36
N ASN A 365 -24.46 -16.89 -26.22
CA ASN A 365 -25.08 -18.20 -26.12
C ASN A 365 -26.47 -18.07 -25.50
N PHE A 366 -27.35 -18.99 -25.85
CA PHE A 366 -28.71 -19.04 -25.33
C PHE A 366 -28.75 -19.84 -24.03
N CYS A 367 -29.38 -19.28 -22.99
CA CYS A 367 -29.65 -20.04 -21.78
C CYS A 367 -31.05 -20.67 -21.82
N HIS A 368 -31.14 -21.99 -21.74
CA HIS A 368 -32.41 -22.72 -21.72
C HIS A 368 -33.26 -22.53 -20.46
N SER A 369 -32.75 -21.89 -19.40
CA SER A 369 -33.50 -21.70 -18.15
C SER A 369 -34.11 -20.32 -17.99
N CYS A 370 -33.43 -19.27 -18.49
CA CYS A 370 -33.96 -17.90 -18.43
C CYS A 370 -34.31 -17.34 -19.82
N GLU A 371 -34.16 -18.13 -20.87
CA GLU A 371 -34.49 -17.78 -22.26
C GLU A 371 -33.78 -16.52 -22.79
N ASN A 372 -32.66 -16.14 -22.16
CA ASN A 372 -31.88 -14.97 -22.54
C ASN A 372 -30.63 -15.36 -23.32
N TYR A 373 -30.27 -14.51 -24.29
CA TYR A 373 -28.97 -14.52 -24.95
C TYR A 373 -27.95 -13.77 -24.09
N LEU A 374 -26.92 -14.48 -23.63
CA LEU A 374 -25.90 -13.95 -22.73
C LEU A 374 -24.50 -14.17 -23.31
N PRO A 375 -23.52 -13.30 -22.97
CA PRO A 375 -22.13 -13.51 -23.37
C PRO A 375 -21.58 -14.85 -22.88
N SER A 376 -20.64 -15.46 -23.61
CA SER A 376 -19.99 -16.72 -23.20
C SER A 376 -19.38 -16.70 -21.80
N THR A 377 -18.96 -15.54 -21.29
CA THR A 377 -18.43 -15.36 -19.92
C THR A 377 -19.46 -15.63 -18.82
N GLU A 378 -20.75 -15.49 -19.12
CA GLU A 378 -21.85 -15.73 -18.17
C GLU A 378 -22.21 -17.20 -18.03
N PHE A 379 -21.53 -18.09 -18.75
CA PHE A 379 -21.69 -19.52 -18.62
C PHE A 379 -20.50 -20.11 -17.84
N PRO A 380 -20.68 -21.20 -17.10
CA PRO A 380 -19.56 -21.99 -16.61
C PRO A 380 -18.80 -22.52 -17.83
N VAL A 381 -17.48 -22.35 -17.88
CA VAL A 381 -16.66 -22.90 -18.96
C VAL A 381 -16.51 -24.40 -18.67
N PRO A 382 -17.17 -25.29 -19.43
CA PRO A 382 -16.99 -26.70 -19.18
C PRO A 382 -15.65 -27.11 -19.79
N ALA A 383 -14.73 -27.63 -18.98
CA ALA A 383 -13.46 -28.16 -19.49
C ALA A 383 -13.69 -29.29 -20.53
N ASN A 384 -14.82 -30.01 -20.44
CA ASN A 384 -15.06 -31.25 -21.18
C ASN A 384 -16.46 -31.37 -21.87
N SER A 385 -17.36 -30.37 -21.82
CA SER A 385 -18.70 -30.48 -22.44
C SER A 385 -18.82 -29.62 -23.70
N ARG A 386 -19.39 -30.20 -24.76
CA ARG A 386 -19.64 -29.49 -26.03
C ARG A 386 -20.95 -28.70 -26.03
N THR A 387 -21.78 -28.87 -25.01
CA THR A 387 -23.08 -28.21 -24.88
C THR A 387 -23.02 -27.09 -23.86
N ILE A 388 -23.46 -25.90 -24.28
CA ILE A 388 -23.67 -24.76 -23.39
C ILE A 388 -24.97 -25.00 -22.63
N GLY A 389 -24.85 -25.15 -21.31
CA GLY A 389 -25.98 -25.46 -20.42
C GLY A 389 -26.66 -24.19 -19.88
N ARG A 390 -26.90 -24.20 -18.57
CA ARG A 390 -27.51 -23.07 -17.85
C ARG A 390 -26.48 -21.97 -17.60
N CYS A 391 -26.91 -20.71 -17.57
CA CYS A 391 -26.03 -19.60 -17.22
C CYS A 391 -25.70 -19.61 -15.71
N ARG A 392 -24.64 -18.90 -15.32
CA ARG A 392 -24.18 -18.81 -13.93
C ARG A 392 -25.28 -18.30 -13.00
N LEU A 393 -26.11 -17.35 -13.44
CA LEU A 393 -27.22 -16.83 -12.64
C LEU A 393 -28.28 -17.91 -12.36
N CYS A 394 -28.74 -18.63 -13.39
CA CYS A 394 -29.69 -19.72 -13.22
C CYS A 394 -29.11 -20.86 -12.37
N GLY A 395 -27.82 -21.18 -12.54
CA GLY A 395 -27.13 -22.17 -11.70
C GLY A 395 -27.11 -21.76 -10.23
N LYS A 396 -26.85 -20.48 -9.93
CA LYS A 396 -26.89 -19.94 -8.56
C LYS A 396 -28.29 -19.98 -7.97
N LEU A 397 -29.30 -19.57 -8.73
CA LEU A 397 -30.70 -19.62 -8.27
C LEU A 397 -31.16 -21.05 -7.99
N ASP A 398 -30.79 -22.02 -8.84
CA ASP A 398 -31.11 -23.44 -8.62
C ASP A 398 -30.39 -23.98 -7.38
N ASN A 399 -29.14 -23.55 -7.14
CA ASN A 399 -28.43 -23.88 -5.90
C ASN A 399 -29.14 -23.28 -4.67
N GLU A 400 -29.43 -21.97 -4.66
CA GLU A 400 -30.17 -21.31 -3.56
C GLU A 400 -31.51 -22.01 -3.27
N ALA A 401 -32.22 -22.44 -4.31
CA ALA A 401 -33.53 -23.07 -4.18
C ALA A 401 -33.47 -24.54 -3.72
N ARG A 402 -32.51 -25.34 -4.21
CA ARG A 402 -32.51 -26.80 -4.01
C ARG A 402 -31.42 -27.33 -3.10
N ARG A 403 -30.17 -27.01 -3.40
CA ARG A 403 -28.99 -27.69 -2.80
C ARG A 403 -28.34 -26.89 -1.67
N ARG A 404 -28.35 -25.56 -1.80
CA ARG A 404 -27.76 -24.58 -0.86
C ARG A 404 -26.32 -24.92 -0.50
N GLU A 405 -25.58 -25.45 -1.47
CA GLU A 405 -24.18 -25.85 -1.28
C GLU A 405 -23.26 -24.62 -1.26
N PRO A 406 -22.23 -24.60 -0.40
CA PRO A 406 -21.38 -23.44 -0.23
C PRO A 406 -20.27 -23.40 -1.29
N SER A 407 -20.35 -22.47 -2.23
CA SER A 407 -19.29 -22.27 -3.25
C SER A 407 -18.03 -21.62 -2.67
N LEU A 408 -18.18 -20.86 -1.57
CA LEU A 408 -17.14 -20.04 -0.96
C LEU A 408 -15.91 -20.81 -0.51
N LYS A 409 -16.07 -22.03 0.03
CA LYS A 409 -14.95 -22.83 0.52
C LYS A 409 -13.98 -23.15 -0.61
N TYR A 410 -14.50 -23.56 -1.76
CA TYR A 410 -13.71 -23.86 -2.94
C TYR A 410 -13.05 -22.60 -3.51
N LYS A 411 -13.77 -21.47 -3.53
CA LYS A 411 -13.22 -20.19 -3.97
C LYS A 411 -12.03 -19.74 -3.11
N LEU A 412 -12.14 -19.83 -1.79
CA LEU A 412 -11.05 -19.49 -0.86
C LEU A 412 -9.84 -20.41 -1.02
N ILE A 413 -10.06 -21.70 -1.22
CA ILE A 413 -8.99 -22.66 -1.50
C ILE A 413 -8.27 -22.27 -2.80
N LEU A 414 -9.02 -22.02 -3.88
CA LEU A 414 -8.46 -21.58 -5.16
C LEU A 414 -7.71 -20.25 -5.06
N GLU A 415 -8.21 -19.27 -4.32
CA GLU A 415 -7.52 -18.00 -4.10
C GLU A 415 -6.21 -18.17 -3.34
N ASN A 416 -6.19 -19.02 -2.31
CA ASN A 416 -4.98 -19.30 -1.55
C ASN A 416 -3.95 -20.04 -2.40
N LEU A 417 -4.39 -21.01 -3.21
CA LEU A 417 -3.54 -21.70 -4.17
C LEU A 417 -2.96 -20.72 -5.20
N ARG A 418 -3.76 -19.83 -5.79
CA ARG A 418 -3.27 -18.81 -6.73
C ARG A 418 -2.24 -17.88 -6.09
N LYS A 419 -2.40 -17.53 -4.81
CA LYS A 419 -1.44 -16.70 -4.08
C LYS A 419 -0.13 -17.44 -3.85
N SER A 420 -0.19 -18.69 -3.37
CA SER A 420 1.02 -19.49 -3.17
C SER A 420 1.76 -19.72 -4.48
N GLU A 421 1.06 -20.02 -5.58
CA GLU A 421 1.64 -20.19 -6.91
C GLU A 421 2.30 -18.90 -7.43
N ALA A 422 1.68 -17.73 -7.19
CA ALA A 422 2.30 -16.46 -7.54
C ALA A 422 3.62 -16.19 -6.79
N ASP A 423 3.78 -16.73 -5.58
CA ASP A 423 5.00 -16.58 -4.78
C ASP A 423 6.16 -17.44 -5.33
N TYR A 424 5.87 -18.51 -6.07
CA TYR A 424 6.90 -19.40 -6.63
C TYR A 424 7.64 -18.81 -7.85
N GLN A 425 7.13 -17.73 -8.47
CA GLN A 425 7.75 -17.04 -9.62
C GLN A 425 8.16 -17.95 -10.79
N ASP A 426 7.51 -19.10 -10.95
CA ASP A 426 7.84 -20.14 -11.94
C ASP A 426 7.05 -20.00 -13.26
N ASP A 427 6.39 -18.86 -13.47
CA ASP A 427 5.50 -18.57 -14.60
C ASP A 427 4.37 -19.62 -14.79
N ALA A 428 4.08 -20.45 -13.78
CA ALA A 428 3.02 -21.46 -13.86
C ALA A 428 1.63 -20.78 -13.92
N LYS A 429 0.96 -20.92 -15.07
CA LYS A 429 -0.37 -20.31 -15.31
C LYS A 429 -1.54 -21.24 -15.05
N ILE A 430 -1.28 -22.52 -14.72
CA ILE A 430 -2.32 -23.56 -14.71
C ILE A 430 -3.41 -23.30 -13.65
N VAL A 431 -3.03 -22.82 -12.47
CA VAL A 431 -3.97 -22.53 -11.37
C VAL A 431 -4.82 -21.27 -11.66
N PHE A 432 -4.38 -20.41 -12.57
CA PHE A 432 -5.15 -19.26 -13.05
C PHE A 432 -6.15 -19.61 -14.15
N LEU A 433 -6.05 -20.80 -14.75
CA LEU A 433 -6.99 -21.31 -15.75
C LEU A 433 -8.19 -22.03 -15.13
N VAL A 434 -8.05 -22.55 -13.91
CA VAL A 434 -9.15 -23.18 -13.15
C VAL A 434 -10.04 -22.08 -12.59
N GLN A 435 -11.27 -21.93 -13.08
CA GLN A 435 -12.21 -20.88 -12.66
C GLN A 435 -13.11 -21.29 -11.48
#